data_AF-A0A945BG32-F1
#
_entry.id   AF-A0A945BG32-F1
#
_cell.length_a   1.000
_cell.length_b   1.000
_cell.length_c   1.000
_cell.angle_alpha   90.00
_cell.angle_beta   90.00
_cell.angle_gamma   90.00
#
_symmetry.space_group_name_H-M   'P 1'
#
loop_
_entity.id
_entity.type
_entity.pdbx_description
1 polymer ?
#
loop_
_entity_poly.entity_id
_entity_poly.type
_entity_poly.pdbx_seq_one_letter_code
_entity_poly.pdbx_strand_id
1 'polypeptide(L)'
;MPIKTLKQKMAEGQEVRVMAISAFPSPKLIEVAGKFGNLDGVWIDQEHSGLPNQELELLLLACRAAGLDAFARVAPTDYATVMRPMEGGASGIMMAQVRSVAEVEQA
;
A
#
# COMPACT_ATOMS: atom_id res chain seq x y z
N MET A 1 -1.79 18.69 -5.90
CA MET A 1 -0.81 18.25 -6.91
C MET A 1 -0.87 16.74 -7.01
N PRO A 2 -0.70 16.13 -8.20
CA PRO A 2 -0.65 14.68 -8.31
C PRO A 2 0.56 14.14 -7.53
N ILE A 3 0.34 13.11 -6.71
CA ILE A 3 1.41 12.42 -5.98
C ILE A 3 2.15 11.54 -6.98
N LYS A 4 3.48 11.63 -7.00
CA LYS A 4 4.31 10.74 -7.80
C LYS A 4 4.33 9.35 -7.17
N THR A 5 4.01 8.32 -7.95
CA THR A 5 3.88 6.97 -7.39
C THR A 5 5.24 6.40 -6.99
N LEU A 6 5.23 5.43 -6.07
CA LEU A 6 6.45 4.71 -5.67
C LEU A 6 7.11 4.05 -6.88
N LYS A 7 6.30 3.46 -7.78
CA LYS A 7 6.78 2.86 -9.03
C LYS A 7 7.52 3.86 -9.91
N GLN A 8 7.02 5.09 -10.03
CA GLN A 8 7.69 6.14 -10.79
C GLN A 8 9.00 6.57 -10.15
N LYS A 9 9.04 6.74 -8.81
CA LYS A 9 10.27 7.09 -8.08
C LYS A 9 11.34 6.01 -8.23
N MET A 10 10.96 4.74 -8.06
CA MET A 10 11.86 3.59 -8.25
C MET A 10 12.39 3.49 -9.69
N ALA A 11 11.54 3.73 -10.69
CA ALA A 11 11.95 3.71 -12.10
C ALA A 11 13.00 4.79 -12.44
N GLU A 12 13.06 5.86 -11.64
CA GLU A 12 14.07 6.93 -11.76
C GLU A 12 15.33 6.67 -10.92
N GLY A 13 15.43 5.51 -10.26
CA GLY A 13 16.57 5.16 -9.40
C GLY A 13 16.58 5.89 -8.06
N GLN A 14 15.46 6.47 -7.63
CA GLN A 14 15.36 7.10 -6.31
C GLN A 14 15.22 6.04 -5.20
N GLU A 15 15.88 6.28 -4.06
CA GLU A 15 15.58 5.55 -2.83
C GLU A 15 14.15 5.89 -2.39
N VAL A 16 13.35 4.86 -2.09
CA VAL A 16 11.97 5.00 -1.64
C VAL A 16 11.83 4.56 -0.19
N ARG A 17 11.34 5.45 0.66
CA ARG A 17 11.13 5.21 2.09
C ARG A 17 9.65 5.04 2.39
N VAL A 18 9.29 3.87 2.91
CA VAL A 18 7.91 3.56 3.27
C VAL A 18 7.79 3.17 4.73
N MET A 19 6.68 3.57 5.34
CA MET A 19 6.27 3.08 6.65
C MET A 19 5.33 1.90 6.48
N ALA A 20 5.51 0.85 7.27
CA ALA A 20 4.56 -0.27 7.34
C ALA A 20 3.50 0.00 8.41
N ILE A 21 2.24 -0.30 8.08
CA ILE A 21 1.11 -0.28 9.02
C ILE A 21 0.48 -1.67 9.00
N SER A 22 0.37 -2.29 10.18
CA SER A 22 -0.21 -3.62 10.35
C SER A 22 -1.11 -3.67 11.60
N ALA A 23 -0.56 -3.95 12.79
CA ALA A 23 -1.34 -4.20 14.01
C ALA A 23 -2.20 -3.03 14.52
N PHE A 24 -1.87 -1.79 14.16
CA PHE A 24 -2.58 -0.59 14.61
C PHE A 24 -2.85 0.37 13.44
N PRO A 25 -3.75 -0.01 12.52
CA PRO A 25 -4.09 0.83 11.37
C PRO A 25 -4.85 2.07 11.84
N SER A 26 -4.35 3.26 11.49
CA SER A 26 -4.96 4.52 11.90
C SER A 26 -4.67 5.64 10.91
N PRO A 27 -5.70 6.35 10.41
CA PRO A 27 -5.53 7.57 9.62
C PRO A 27 -4.68 8.63 10.34
N LYS A 28 -4.78 8.71 11.67
CA LYS A 28 -4.00 9.66 12.47
C LYS A 28 -2.51 9.37 12.42
N LEU A 29 -2.13 8.09 12.39
CA LEU A 29 -0.73 7.68 12.27
C LEU A 29 -0.17 8.08 10.91
N ILE A 30 -0.97 7.93 9.85
CA ILE A 30 -0.61 8.35 8.49
C ILE A 30 -0.44 9.86 8.40
N GLU A 31 -1.35 10.64 8.99
CA GLU A 31 -1.23 12.10 9.01
C GLU A 31 0.07 12.56 9.71
N VAL A 32 0.37 11.96 10.87
CA VAL A 32 1.61 12.22 11.61
C VAL A 32 2.83 11.85 10.76
N ALA A 33 2.81 10.69 10.11
CA ALA A 33 3.88 10.23 9.22
C ALA A 33 4.14 11.21 8.07
N GLY A 34 3.07 11.73 7.44
CA GLY A 34 3.19 12.74 6.39
C GLY A 34 3.83 14.05 6.86
N LYS A 35 3.57 14.46 8.11
CA LYS A 35 4.17 15.68 8.70
C LYS A 35 5.67 15.56 8.99
N PHE A 36 6.19 14.36 9.23
CA PHE A 36 7.64 14.15 9.39
C PHE A 36 8.42 14.38 8.07
N GLY A 37 7.76 14.23 6.92
CA GLY A 37 8.25 14.70 5.62
C GLY A 37 9.37 13.87 4.97
N ASN A 38 9.79 12.75 5.57
CA ASN A 38 10.88 11.90 5.07
C ASN A 38 10.40 10.56 4.49
N LEU A 39 9.09 10.41 4.29
CA LEU A 39 8.47 9.20 3.75
C LEU A 39 7.88 9.49 2.37
N ASP A 40 8.00 8.51 1.49
CA ASP A 40 7.43 8.54 0.14
C ASP A 40 6.06 7.87 0.08
N GLY A 41 5.79 6.96 1.02
CA GLY A 41 4.53 6.24 1.05
C GLY A 41 4.33 5.32 2.25
N VAL A 42 3.24 4.56 2.17
CA VAL A 42 2.81 3.61 3.20
C VAL A 42 2.55 2.25 2.57
N TRP A 43 3.06 1.20 3.21
CA TRP A 43 2.64 -0.16 2.99
C TRP A 43 1.56 -0.50 4.04
N ILE A 44 0.37 -0.85 3.58
CA ILE A 44 -0.73 -1.33 4.41
C ILE A 44 -0.78 -2.86 4.37
N ASP A 45 -0.60 -3.51 5.50
CA ASP A 45 -0.63 -4.97 5.62
C ASP A 45 -2.07 -5.48 5.79
N GLN A 46 -2.63 -6.13 4.77
CA GLN A 46 -3.90 -6.87 4.86
C GLN A 46 -3.70 -8.37 5.08
N GLU A 47 -2.48 -8.90 5.03
CA GLU A 47 -2.22 -10.33 5.23
C GLU A 47 -2.40 -10.73 6.69
N HIS A 48 -1.94 -9.88 7.63
CA HIS A 48 -1.93 -10.23 9.06
C HIS A 48 -2.91 -9.43 9.92
N SER A 49 -3.39 -8.29 9.44
CA SER A 49 -4.22 -7.38 10.24
C SER A 49 -5.72 -7.71 10.21
N GLY A 50 -6.17 -8.55 9.27
CA GLY A 50 -7.60 -8.76 9.01
C GLY A 50 -8.34 -7.49 8.57
N LEU A 51 -7.61 -6.47 8.09
CA LEU A 51 -8.14 -5.15 7.74
C LEU A 51 -9.19 -5.24 6.61
N PRO A 52 -10.46 -4.88 6.87
CA PRO A 52 -11.51 -4.85 5.86
C PRO A 52 -11.22 -3.85 4.75
N ASN A 53 -11.75 -4.09 3.54
CA ASN A 53 -11.52 -3.21 2.39
C ASN A 53 -12.03 -1.77 2.62
N GLN A 54 -13.14 -1.60 3.33
CA GLN A 54 -13.65 -0.25 3.66
C GLN A 54 -12.68 0.52 4.56
N GLU A 55 -11.98 -0.14 5.48
CA GLU A 55 -10.92 0.50 6.27
C GLU A 55 -9.68 0.77 5.44
N LEU A 56 -9.31 -0.15 4.53
CA LEU A 56 -8.23 0.09 3.58
C LEU A 56 -8.47 1.37 2.76
N GLU A 57 -9.67 1.56 2.20
CA GLU A 57 -10.03 2.77 1.44
C GLU A 57 -9.83 4.04 2.28
N LEU A 58 -10.20 4.01 3.57
CA LEU A 58 -10.00 5.14 4.48
C LEU A 58 -8.51 5.44 4.73
N LEU A 59 -7.68 4.41 4.88
CA LEU A 59 -6.24 4.58 5.03
C LEU A 59 -5.59 5.11 3.73
N LEU A 60 -6.02 4.61 2.57
CA LEU A 60 -5.55 5.08 1.27
C LEU A 60 -5.92 6.55 1.04
N LEU A 61 -7.13 6.95 1.43
CA LEU A 61 -7.56 8.35 1.44
C LEU A 61 -6.65 9.19 2.35
N ALA A 62 -6.34 8.70 3.55
CA ALA A 62 -5.46 9.40 4.49
C ALA A 62 -4.03 9.56 3.93
N CYS A 63 -3.49 8.53 3.26
CA CYS A 63 -2.18 8.61 2.60
C CYS A 63 -2.17 9.73 1.55
N ARG A 64 -3.19 9.75 0.69
CA ARG A 64 -3.32 10.77 -0.35
C ARG A 64 -3.46 12.18 0.24
N ALA A 65 -4.24 12.34 1.30
CA ALA A 65 -4.38 13.62 2.00
C ALA A 65 -3.05 14.09 2.64
N ALA A 66 -2.21 13.13 3.07
CA ALA A 66 -0.89 13.39 3.64
C ALA A 66 0.22 13.56 2.58
N GLY A 67 -0.08 13.47 1.28
CA GLY A 67 0.91 13.55 0.21
C GLY A 67 1.78 12.29 0.05
N LEU A 68 1.35 11.17 0.63
CA LEU A 68 2.02 9.88 0.63
C LEU A 68 1.37 8.96 -0.42
N ASP A 69 2.17 8.23 -1.18
CA ASP A 69 1.67 7.13 -2.00
C ASP A 69 1.41 5.89 -1.13
N ALA A 70 0.64 4.91 -1.60
CA ALA A 70 0.36 3.72 -0.79
C ALA A 70 0.08 2.46 -1.61
N PHE A 71 0.54 1.33 -1.07
CA PHE A 71 0.26 -0.01 -1.61
C PHE A 71 -0.19 -0.97 -0.50
N ALA A 72 -0.93 -2.00 -0.89
CA ALA A 72 -1.40 -3.03 0.04
C ALA A 72 -0.56 -4.31 -0.08
N ARG A 73 -0.27 -4.97 1.03
CA ARG A 73 0.24 -6.35 1.04
C ARG A 73 -0.92 -7.31 1.26
N VAL A 74 -1.06 -8.27 0.36
CA VAL A 74 -2.17 -9.22 0.36
C VAL A 74 -1.67 -10.65 0.24
N ALA A 75 -2.44 -11.60 0.77
CA ALA A 75 -2.32 -13.00 0.40
C ALA A 75 -2.97 -13.18 -0.98
N PRO A 76 -2.23 -13.57 -2.05
CA PRO A 76 -2.76 -13.63 -3.41
C PRO A 76 -3.59 -14.92 -3.62
N THR A 77 -4.73 -15.03 -2.94
CA THR A 77 -5.59 -16.23 -2.98
C THR A 77 -6.50 -16.30 -4.20
N ASP A 78 -6.87 -15.14 -4.75
CA ASP A 78 -7.68 -15.00 -5.96
C ASP A 78 -7.55 -13.59 -6.57
N TYR A 79 -8.05 -13.44 -7.80
CA TYR A 79 -8.10 -12.17 -8.53
C TYR A 79 -8.75 -11.03 -7.73
N ALA A 80 -9.84 -11.32 -7.01
CA ALA A 80 -10.58 -10.29 -6.28
C ALA A 80 -9.78 -9.76 -5.09
N THR A 81 -8.97 -10.60 -4.46
CA THR A 81 -8.10 -10.24 -3.34
C THR A 81 -6.97 -9.32 -3.80
N VAL A 82 -6.46 -9.51 -5.01
CA VAL A 82 -5.47 -8.63 -5.66
C VAL A 82 -6.09 -7.32 -6.13
N MET A 83 -7.28 -7.37 -6.73
CA MET A 83 -7.89 -6.21 -7.39
C MET A 83 -8.62 -5.26 -6.44
N ARG A 84 -9.24 -5.73 -5.36
CA ARG A 84 -9.97 -4.86 -4.44
C ARG A 84 -9.11 -3.71 -3.87
N PRO A 85 -7.84 -3.93 -3.44
CA PRO A 85 -6.97 -2.83 -3.07
C PRO A 85 -6.73 -1.81 -4.18
N MET A 86 -6.55 -2.28 -5.41
CA MET A 86 -6.33 -1.44 -6.59
C MET A 86 -7.58 -0.59 -6.90
N GLU A 87 -8.77 -1.19 -6.85
CA GLU A 87 -10.06 -0.51 -7.01
C GLU A 87 -10.32 0.50 -5.87
N GLY A 88 -9.88 0.19 -4.66
CA GLY A 88 -9.89 1.10 -3.50
C GLY A 88 -8.88 2.25 -3.62
N GLY A 89 -8.03 2.25 -4.65
CA GLY A 89 -7.11 3.35 -4.96
C GLY A 89 -5.69 3.17 -4.46
N ALA A 90 -5.27 1.95 -4.12
CA ALA A 90 -3.87 1.62 -3.92
C ALA A 90 -3.10 1.79 -5.24
N SER A 91 -1.86 2.30 -5.18
CA SER A 91 -1.01 2.47 -6.37
C SER A 91 -0.31 1.18 -6.79
N GLY A 92 -0.38 0.15 -5.96
CA GLY A 92 0.16 -1.17 -6.22
C GLY A 92 -0.18 -2.18 -5.14
N ILE A 93 0.35 -3.39 -5.34
CA ILE A 93 0.22 -4.53 -4.43
C ILE A 93 1.58 -5.15 -4.13
N MET A 94 1.72 -5.71 -2.93
CA MET A 94 2.79 -6.63 -2.56
C MET A 94 2.17 -8.01 -2.33
N MET A 95 2.50 -8.97 -3.18
CA MET A 95 2.05 -10.35 -3.00
C MET A 95 2.87 -11.02 -1.90
N ALA A 96 2.18 -11.50 -0.87
CA ALA A 96 2.81 -12.21 0.22
C ALA A 96 3.18 -13.64 -0.16
N GLN A 97 4.29 -14.12 0.42
CA GLN A 97 4.70 -15.53 0.39
C GLN A 97 4.76 -16.18 -0.99
N VAL A 98 5.14 -15.43 -2.03
CA VAL A 98 5.36 -15.99 -3.37
C VAL A 98 6.50 -17.02 -3.32
N ARG A 99 6.22 -18.25 -3.72
CA ARG A 99 7.14 -19.40 -3.73
C ARG A 99 7.49 -19.87 -5.14
N SER A 100 6.77 -19.43 -6.16
CA SER A 100 7.04 -19.80 -7.54
C SER A 100 6.66 -18.70 -8.54
N VAL A 101 7.24 -18.77 -9.74
CA VAL A 101 6.86 -17.88 -10.86
C VAL A 101 5.40 -18.12 -11.28
N ALA A 102 4.95 -19.37 -11.26
CA ALA A 102 3.58 -19.73 -11.63
C ALA A 102 2.53 -19.05 -10.73
N GLU A 103 2.81 -18.87 -9.45
CA GLU A 103 1.94 -18.12 -8.53
C GLU A 103 1.81 -16.64 -8.95
N VAL A 104 2.88 -16.03 -9.45
CA VAL A 104 2.89 -14.64 -9.92
C VAL A 104 2.11 -14.50 -11.22
N GLU A 105 2.24 -15.47 -12.13
CA GLU A 105 1.57 -15.44 -13.44
C GLU A 105 0.04 -15.66 -13.35
N GLN A 106 -0.43 -16.25 -12.25
CA GLN A 106 -1.85 -16.57 -12.02
C GLN A 106 -2.62 -15.54 -11.18
N ALA A 107 -1.89 -14.69 -10.44
CA ALA A 107 -2.45 -13.68 -9.54
C ALA A 107 -2.99 -12.45 -10.30
#